data_AF-A0A2C9KMK9-F1
#
_entry.id   AF-A0A2C9KMK9-F1
#
_cell.length_a   1.000
_cell.length_b   1.000
_cell.length_c   1.000
_cell.angle_alpha   90.00
_cell.angle_beta   90.00
_cell.angle_gamma   90.00
#
_symmetry.space_group_name_H-M   'P 1'
#
loop_
_entity.id
_entity.type
_entity.pdbx_description
1 polymer ?
#
loop_
_entity_poly.entity_id
_entity_poly.type
_entity_poly.pdbx_seq_one_letter_code
_entity_poly.pdbx_strand_id
1 'polypeptide(L)'
;MVYLEPTTLGWRPLVKSWLHEFPKVVGEESIEYLGALFEWLVDPCLDFIRKSCKEYVQGSAANQTKSLMFLIDMLMHEGIHAEDAAENKHLKSWLVAAVLFAIPWSIGGCIDVDSRAKFDTFFRDLVAGKIETSPIPKEIGKVENMMPTDHPVYDFYYEQKAKGQWNHWNVLLRGTEPKTTKIREMLVPTMDTARYTFIMDLCIHHNR
;
A
#
# COMPACT_ATOMS: atom_id res chain seq x y z
N MET A 1 -23.02 31.37 4.78
CA MET A 1 -22.31 30.29 4.08
C MET A 1 -21.05 29.99 4.87
N VAL A 2 -20.87 28.75 5.34
CA VAL A 2 -19.68 28.36 6.10
C VAL A 2 -18.66 27.82 5.11
N TYR A 3 -17.53 28.51 4.95
CA TYR A 3 -16.42 28.05 4.12
C TYR A 3 -15.50 27.19 5.00
N LEU A 4 -15.34 25.91 4.63
CA LEU A 4 -14.38 25.01 5.27
C LEU A 4 -13.14 24.93 4.38
N GLU A 5 -11.96 25.21 4.94
CA GLU A 5 -10.71 25.09 4.20
C GLU A 5 -10.26 23.61 4.18
N PRO A 6 -10.07 22.97 3.01
CA PRO A 6 -9.72 21.55 2.93
C PRO A 6 -8.43 21.16 3.67
N THR A 7 -7.50 22.11 3.82
CA THR A 7 -6.25 21.97 4.56
C THR A 7 -6.46 21.79 6.07
N THR A 8 -7.55 22.33 6.62
CA THR A 8 -7.84 22.21 8.07
C THR A 8 -8.37 20.83 8.49
N LEU A 9 -8.97 20.07 7.58
CA LEU A 9 -9.50 18.75 7.91
C LEU A 9 -8.39 17.68 7.94
N GLY A 10 -7.45 17.77 7.00
CA GLY A 10 -6.37 16.79 6.86
C GLY A 10 -6.87 15.37 6.56
N TRP A 11 -6.00 14.38 6.73
CA TRP A 11 -6.31 12.97 6.46
C TRP A 11 -6.84 12.22 7.70
N ARG A 12 -6.48 12.67 8.91
CA ARG A 12 -6.77 11.96 10.17
C ARG A 12 -8.26 11.70 10.43
N PRO A 13 -9.19 12.64 10.21
CA PRO A 13 -10.62 12.38 10.40
C PRO A 13 -11.14 11.29 9.46
N LEU A 14 -10.62 11.22 8.23
CA LEU A 14 -11.00 10.20 7.25
C LEU A 14 -10.55 8.82 7.72
N VAL A 15 -9.31 8.70 8.19
CA VAL A 15 -8.77 7.44 8.72
C VAL A 15 -9.52 7.01 9.99
N LYS A 16 -9.82 7.94 10.91
CA LYS A 16 -10.61 7.62 12.11
C LYS A 16 -12.00 7.07 11.77
N SER A 17 -12.68 7.68 10.78
CA SER A 17 -13.98 7.20 10.32
C SER A 17 -13.87 5.81 9.68
N TRP A 18 -12.87 5.62 8.82
CA TRP A 18 -12.63 4.34 8.14
C TRP A 18 -12.28 3.21 9.11
N LEU A 19 -11.41 3.45 10.11
CA LEU A 19 -11.07 2.47 11.16
C LEU A 19 -12.30 2.04 11.97
N HIS A 20 -13.25 2.94 12.20
CA HIS A 20 -14.49 2.62 12.90
C HIS A 20 -15.41 1.71 12.08
N GLU A 21 -15.38 1.83 10.75
CA GLU A 21 -16.14 0.99 9.81
C GLU A 21 -15.39 -0.28 9.40
N PHE A 22 -14.09 -0.38 9.72
CA PHE A 22 -13.25 -1.50 9.30
C PHE A 22 -13.74 -2.83 9.91
N PRO A 23 -13.72 -3.95 9.16
CA PRO A 23 -14.31 -5.21 9.61
C PRO A 23 -13.74 -5.73 10.94
N LYS A 24 -14.62 -5.89 11.93
CA LYS A 24 -14.26 -6.29 13.31
C LYS A 24 -13.69 -7.71 13.42
N VAL A 25 -13.84 -8.54 12.38
CA VAL A 25 -13.25 -9.89 12.31
C VAL A 25 -11.72 -9.86 12.44
N VAL A 26 -11.09 -8.72 12.09
CA VAL A 26 -9.64 -8.50 12.21
C VAL A 26 -9.18 -8.33 13.68
N GLY A 27 -10.11 -8.07 14.58
CA GLY A 27 -9.88 -7.85 16.01
C GLY A 27 -9.54 -6.40 16.34
N GLU A 28 -10.01 -5.92 17.50
CA GLU A 28 -9.84 -4.53 17.93
C GLU A 28 -8.36 -4.14 18.09
N GLU A 29 -7.54 -5.02 18.67
CA GLU A 29 -6.08 -4.80 18.81
C GLU A 29 -5.39 -4.56 17.46
N SER A 30 -5.80 -5.30 16.41
CA SER A 30 -5.24 -5.15 15.07
C SER A 30 -5.69 -3.83 14.41
N ILE A 31 -6.92 -3.37 14.69
CA ILE A 31 -7.44 -2.09 14.20
C ILE A 31 -6.74 -0.92 14.90
N GLU A 32 -6.48 -1.01 16.20
CA GLU A 32 -5.68 -0.03 16.93
C GLU A 32 -4.24 0.02 16.41
N TYR A 33 -3.64 -1.15 16.16
CA TYR A 33 -2.33 -1.28 15.54
C TYR A 33 -2.30 -0.65 14.14
N LEU A 34 -3.35 -0.82 13.34
CA LEU A 34 -3.50 -0.18 12.04
C LEU A 34 -3.54 1.35 12.17
N GLY A 35 -4.29 1.88 13.13
CA GLY A 35 -4.30 3.31 13.43
C GLY A 35 -2.91 3.86 13.78
N ALA A 36 -2.16 3.13 14.60
CA ALA A 36 -0.78 3.48 14.94
C ALA A 36 0.14 3.48 13.71
N LEU A 37 0.01 2.50 12.80
CA LEU A 37 0.75 2.47 11.54
C LEU A 37 0.48 3.70 10.68
N PHE A 38 -0.78 4.14 10.58
CA PHE A 38 -1.13 5.33 9.82
C PHE A 38 -0.51 6.60 10.42
N GLU A 39 -0.62 6.81 11.73
CA GLU A 39 0.00 7.96 12.41
C GLU A 39 1.53 7.97 12.29
N TRP A 40 2.17 6.80 12.25
CA TRP A 40 3.62 6.69 12.08
C TRP A 40 4.09 6.90 10.64
N LEU A 41 3.42 6.31 9.65
CA LEU A 41 3.96 6.19 8.29
C LEU A 41 3.46 7.29 7.35
N VAL A 42 2.24 7.80 7.51
CA VAL A 42 1.60 8.65 6.50
C VAL A 42 2.30 10.01 6.39
N ASP A 43 2.43 10.75 7.49
CA ASP A 43 3.03 12.09 7.46
C ASP A 43 4.50 12.07 6.97
N PRO A 44 5.40 11.18 7.45
CA PRO A 44 6.76 11.12 6.92
C PRO A 44 6.83 10.80 5.43
N CYS A 45 5.96 9.89 4.93
CA CYS A 45 5.91 9.57 3.51
C CYS A 45 5.43 10.75 2.67
N LEU A 46 4.36 11.44 3.10
CA LEU A 46 3.84 12.63 2.45
C LEU A 46 4.91 13.73 2.40
N ASP A 47 5.56 14.00 3.53
CA ASP A 47 6.61 15.01 3.65
C ASP A 47 7.80 14.72 2.74
N PHE A 48 8.26 13.47 2.71
CA PHE A 48 9.37 13.07 1.86
C PHE A 48 9.05 13.28 0.38
N ILE A 49 7.84 12.91 -0.05
CA ILE A 49 7.42 13.12 -1.44
C ILE A 49 7.40 14.61 -1.78
N ARG A 50 6.86 15.45 -0.89
CA ARG A 50 6.77 16.89 -1.11
C ARG A 50 8.13 17.60 -1.17
N LYS A 51 9.10 17.11 -0.40
CA LYS A 51 10.41 17.75 -0.23
C LYS A 51 11.48 17.21 -1.19
N SER A 52 11.40 15.92 -1.53
CA SER A 52 12.52 15.18 -2.13
C SER A 52 12.18 14.48 -3.45
N CYS A 53 10.89 14.40 -3.81
CA CYS A 53 10.42 13.73 -5.01
C CYS A 53 9.80 14.72 -6.02
N LYS A 54 9.77 14.29 -7.29
CA LYS A 54 9.04 14.96 -8.35
C LYS A 54 7.74 14.19 -8.62
N GLU A 55 6.61 14.87 -8.41
CA GLU A 55 5.28 14.32 -8.67
C GLU A 55 4.83 14.67 -10.10
N TYR A 56 4.22 13.72 -10.80
CA TYR A 56 3.51 13.98 -12.05
C TYR A 56 2.24 14.81 -11.81
N VAL A 57 1.53 14.49 -10.72
CA VAL A 57 0.30 15.17 -10.29
C VAL A 57 0.35 15.29 -8.77
N GLN A 58 0.22 16.52 -8.27
CA GLN A 58 0.18 16.79 -6.84
C GLN A 58 -1.20 16.41 -6.27
N GLY A 59 -1.27 15.35 -5.48
CA GLY A 59 -2.49 14.93 -4.79
C GLY A 59 -2.62 15.50 -3.38
N SER A 60 -3.81 15.92 -2.93
CA SER A 60 -3.96 16.32 -1.52
C SER A 60 -3.61 15.16 -0.58
N ALA A 61 -3.10 15.47 0.61
CA ALA A 61 -2.82 14.45 1.64
C ALA A 61 -4.06 13.56 1.90
N ALA A 62 -5.24 14.18 1.99
CA ALA A 62 -6.51 13.45 2.13
C ALA A 62 -6.77 12.47 0.97
N ASN A 63 -6.52 12.85 -0.28
CA ASN A 63 -6.74 11.96 -1.43
C ASN A 63 -5.71 10.82 -1.48
N GLN A 64 -4.44 11.11 -1.23
CA GLN A 64 -3.38 10.09 -1.19
C GLN A 64 -3.64 9.07 -0.07
N THR A 65 -4.02 9.53 1.12
CA THR A 65 -4.41 8.64 2.22
C THR A 65 -5.71 7.90 1.95
N LYS A 66 -6.66 8.50 1.20
CA LYS A 66 -7.87 7.79 0.76
C LYS A 66 -7.55 6.65 -0.21
N SER A 67 -6.64 6.88 -1.16
CA SER A 67 -6.14 5.82 -2.05
C SER A 67 -5.44 4.71 -1.27
N LEU A 68 -4.67 5.05 -0.22
CA LEU A 68 -4.07 4.07 0.69
C LEU A 68 -5.13 3.19 1.36
N MET A 69 -6.17 3.79 1.96
CA MET A 69 -7.26 3.04 2.60
C MET A 69 -7.99 2.12 1.61
N PHE A 70 -8.30 2.61 0.40
CA PHE A 70 -8.95 1.79 -0.62
C PHE A 70 -8.10 0.61 -1.06
N LEU A 71 -6.79 0.79 -1.25
CA LEU A 71 -5.90 -0.33 -1.56
C LEU A 71 -5.92 -1.36 -0.43
N ILE A 72 -5.84 -0.93 0.84
CA ILE A 72 -5.89 -1.86 1.98
C ILE A 72 -7.22 -2.62 2.02
N ASP A 73 -8.36 -1.94 1.83
CA ASP A 73 -9.68 -2.58 1.80
C ASP A 73 -9.75 -3.68 0.73
N MET A 74 -9.32 -3.35 -0.49
CA MET A 74 -9.34 -4.30 -1.62
C MET A 74 -8.40 -5.48 -1.38
N LEU A 75 -7.18 -5.20 -0.91
CA LEU A 75 -6.17 -6.21 -0.64
C LEU A 75 -6.53 -7.15 0.51
N MET A 76 -7.33 -6.68 1.48
CA MET A 76 -7.76 -7.47 2.64
C MET A 76 -9.10 -8.17 2.44
N HIS A 77 -9.87 -7.80 1.42
CA HIS A 77 -11.24 -8.26 1.21
C HIS A 77 -11.38 -9.78 1.24
N GLU A 78 -10.59 -10.52 0.45
CA GLU A 78 -10.67 -12.00 0.41
C GLU A 78 -10.42 -12.62 1.78
N GLY A 79 -9.36 -12.21 2.48
CA GLY A 79 -8.97 -12.75 3.78
C GLY A 79 -9.94 -12.40 4.91
N ILE A 80 -10.61 -11.25 4.84
CA ILE A 80 -11.62 -10.81 5.82
C ILE A 80 -12.95 -11.55 5.63
N HIS A 81 -13.31 -11.84 4.37
CA HIS A 81 -14.57 -12.50 4.02
C HIS A 81 -14.46 -14.03 3.90
N ALA A 82 -13.29 -14.61 4.17
CA ALA A 82 -13.12 -16.05 4.25
C ALA A 82 -13.93 -16.66 5.41
N GLU A 83 -14.39 -17.90 5.26
CA GLU A 83 -15.20 -18.58 6.28
C GLU A 83 -14.44 -18.76 7.61
N ASP A 84 -13.11 -18.91 7.55
CA ASP A 84 -12.20 -19.12 8.67
C ASP A 84 -11.49 -17.83 9.13
N ALA A 85 -11.92 -16.65 8.64
CA ALA A 85 -11.26 -15.37 8.90
C ALA A 85 -11.06 -15.07 10.39
N ALA A 86 -12.05 -15.40 11.23
CA ALA A 86 -11.99 -15.16 12.68
C ALA A 86 -10.93 -16.01 13.41
N GLU A 87 -10.59 -17.19 12.86
CA GLU A 87 -9.60 -18.11 13.44
C GLU A 87 -8.22 -17.96 12.78
N ASN A 88 -8.15 -17.17 11.70
CA ASN A 88 -6.95 -16.99 10.90
C ASN A 88 -5.91 -16.12 11.62
N LYS A 89 -4.90 -16.81 12.18
CA LYS A 89 -3.76 -16.21 12.89
C LYS A 89 -2.87 -15.31 12.01
N HIS A 90 -3.03 -15.35 10.69
CA HIS A 90 -2.23 -14.58 9.75
C HIS A 90 -2.87 -13.25 9.36
N LEU A 91 -4.11 -12.98 9.75
CA LEU A 91 -4.85 -11.79 9.33
C LEU A 91 -4.14 -10.48 9.72
N LYS A 92 -3.56 -10.41 10.93
CA LYS A 92 -2.72 -9.28 11.36
C LYS A 92 -1.48 -9.11 10.47
N SER A 93 -0.82 -10.20 10.10
CA SER A 93 0.37 -10.19 9.23
C SER A 93 0.03 -9.75 7.79
N TRP A 94 -1.14 -10.17 7.28
CA TRP A 94 -1.65 -9.72 5.99
C TRP A 94 -2.01 -8.24 6.02
N LEU A 95 -2.56 -7.74 7.12
CA LEU A 95 -2.85 -6.33 7.30
C LEU A 95 -1.57 -5.48 7.26
N VAL A 96 -0.50 -5.91 7.93
CA VAL A 96 0.80 -5.23 7.85
C VAL A 96 1.34 -5.26 6.42
N ALA A 97 1.30 -6.42 5.75
CA ALA A 97 1.73 -6.52 4.35
C ALA A 97 0.93 -5.61 3.42
N ALA A 98 -0.40 -5.52 3.63
CA ALA A 98 -1.29 -4.65 2.89
C ALA A 98 -0.86 -3.18 3.00
N VAL A 99 -0.58 -2.71 4.22
CA VAL A 99 -0.11 -1.33 4.46
C VAL A 99 1.24 -1.08 3.79
N LEU A 100 2.20 -2.01 3.96
CA LEU A 100 3.53 -1.88 3.39
C LEU A 100 3.53 -1.87 1.86
N PHE A 101 2.66 -2.67 1.23
CA PHE A 101 2.46 -2.67 -0.22
C PHE A 101 1.71 -1.41 -0.66
N ALA A 102 0.64 -1.02 0.04
CA ALA A 102 -0.24 0.03 -0.41
C ALA A 102 0.41 1.43 -0.37
N ILE A 103 1.37 1.71 0.55
CA ILE A 103 2.01 3.03 0.65
C ILE A 103 2.76 3.43 -0.64
N PRO A 104 3.69 2.60 -1.19
CA PRO A 104 4.32 2.88 -2.48
C PRO A 104 3.32 3.04 -3.63
N TRP A 105 2.22 2.29 -3.62
CA TRP A 105 1.22 2.30 -4.69
C TRP A 105 0.12 3.36 -4.54
N SER A 106 0.08 4.09 -3.43
CA SER A 106 -0.88 5.19 -3.16
C SER A 106 -0.15 6.52 -3.01
N ILE A 107 0.42 6.77 -1.82
CA ILE A 107 1.17 7.98 -1.49
C ILE A 107 2.35 8.14 -2.47
N GLY A 108 3.12 7.06 -2.68
CA GLY A 108 4.24 7.01 -3.62
C GLY A 108 3.85 6.70 -5.08
N GLY A 109 2.55 6.67 -5.43
CA GLY A 109 2.10 6.17 -6.74
C GLY A 109 2.33 7.15 -7.90
N CYS A 110 2.31 8.45 -7.61
CA CYS A 110 2.35 9.53 -8.62
C CYS A 110 3.72 10.19 -8.79
N ILE A 111 4.79 9.56 -8.31
CA ILE A 111 6.17 10.08 -8.43
C ILE A 111 6.88 9.52 -9.67
N ASP A 112 7.85 10.28 -10.17
CA ASP A 112 8.68 9.87 -11.31
C ASP A 112 9.67 8.74 -10.96
N VAL A 113 10.23 8.12 -12.01
CA VAL A 113 11.09 6.93 -11.89
C VAL A 113 12.31 7.20 -11.01
N ASP A 114 12.96 8.36 -11.16
CA ASP A 114 14.13 8.73 -10.34
C ASP A 114 13.75 8.92 -8.87
N SER A 115 12.56 9.46 -8.60
CA SER A 115 12.05 9.61 -7.23
C SER A 115 11.62 8.28 -6.60
N ARG A 116 11.22 7.28 -7.39
CA ARG A 116 10.92 5.93 -6.86
C ARG A 116 12.13 5.29 -6.18
N ALA A 117 13.33 5.45 -6.75
CA ALA A 117 14.55 4.95 -6.13
C ALA A 117 14.87 5.64 -4.79
N LYS A 118 14.67 6.96 -4.72
CA LYS A 118 14.82 7.73 -3.48
C LYS A 118 13.79 7.31 -2.42
N PHE A 119 12.54 7.16 -2.84
CA PHE A 119 11.43 6.76 -1.98
C PHE A 119 11.61 5.33 -1.47
N ASP A 120 12.08 4.40 -2.30
CA ASP A 120 12.42 3.03 -1.88
C ASP A 120 13.42 3.02 -0.72
N THR A 121 14.53 3.76 -0.86
CA THR A 121 15.56 3.86 0.18
C THR A 121 14.97 4.46 1.46
N PHE A 122 14.29 5.60 1.34
CA PHE A 122 13.66 6.29 2.47
C PHE A 122 12.63 5.39 3.18
N PHE A 123 11.73 4.76 2.44
CA PHE A 123 10.65 3.96 3.01
C PHE A 123 11.20 2.73 3.73
N ARG A 124 12.23 2.08 3.18
CA ARG A 124 12.92 0.97 3.86
C ARG A 124 13.59 1.42 5.15
N ASP A 125 14.25 2.57 5.15
CA ASP A 125 14.89 3.12 6.34
C ASP A 125 13.85 3.57 7.39
N LEU A 126 12.70 4.11 6.97
CA LEU A 126 11.57 4.44 7.83
C LEU A 126 11.05 3.18 8.52
N VAL A 127 10.68 2.15 7.76
CA VAL A 127 10.10 0.91 8.31
C VAL A 127 11.13 0.11 9.13
N ALA A 128 12.43 0.26 8.84
CA ALA A 128 13.52 -0.29 9.66
C ALA A 128 13.84 0.53 10.92
N GLY A 129 13.19 1.67 11.13
CA GLY A 129 13.38 2.51 12.32
C GLY A 129 14.68 3.30 12.36
N LYS A 130 15.31 3.53 11.20
CA LYS A 130 16.56 4.29 11.09
C LYS A 130 16.36 5.81 11.01
N ILE A 131 15.10 6.26 10.90
CA ILE A 131 14.76 7.68 10.80
C ILE A 131 14.52 8.24 12.21
N GLU A 132 15.47 9.02 12.71
CA GLU A 132 15.43 9.60 14.06
C GLU A 132 14.22 10.52 14.28
N THR A 133 13.77 11.23 13.24
CA THR A 133 12.61 12.13 13.32
C THR A 133 11.27 11.39 13.40
N SER A 134 11.26 10.10 13.09
CA SER A 134 10.05 9.26 13.05
C SER A 134 10.38 7.85 13.54
N PRO A 135 10.77 7.71 14.83
CA PRO A 135 11.15 6.44 15.40
C PRO A 135 9.95 5.49 15.44
N ILE A 136 10.22 4.19 15.46
CA ILE A 136 9.17 3.17 15.57
C ILE A 136 8.43 3.35 16.90
N PRO A 137 7.10 3.57 16.89
CA PRO A 137 6.29 3.61 18.10
C PRO A 137 6.35 2.31 18.90
N LYS A 138 6.23 2.39 20.23
CA LYS A 138 6.32 1.23 21.12
C LYS A 138 5.18 0.23 20.88
N GLU A 139 4.03 0.75 20.48
CA GLU A 139 2.81 0.03 20.14
C GLU A 139 2.99 -0.85 18.89
N ILE A 140 3.87 -0.43 17.97
CA ILE A 140 4.17 -1.16 16.74
C ILE A 140 5.25 -2.21 16.98
N GLY A 141 6.32 -1.83 17.70
CA GLY A 141 7.47 -2.71 17.88
C GLY A 141 8.11 -3.10 16.54
N LYS A 142 8.67 -4.30 16.44
CA LYS A 142 9.32 -4.73 15.20
C LYS A 142 8.27 -5.02 14.12
N VAL A 143 8.34 -4.30 12.99
CA VAL A 143 7.49 -4.56 11.83
C VAL A 143 7.76 -5.97 11.30
N GLU A 144 6.75 -6.82 11.37
CA GLU A 144 6.80 -8.16 10.81
C GLU A 144 6.54 -8.14 9.29
N ASN A 145 6.95 -9.22 8.61
CA ASN A 145 6.71 -9.43 7.18
C ASN A 145 7.22 -8.31 6.24
N MET A 146 8.41 -7.79 6.52
CA MET A 146 9.06 -6.79 5.65
C MET A 146 9.31 -7.33 4.24
N MET A 147 9.21 -6.44 3.24
CA MET A 147 9.55 -6.75 1.86
C MET A 147 11.02 -7.16 1.71
N PRO A 148 11.34 -8.12 0.81
CA PRO A 148 12.70 -8.46 0.46
C PRO A 148 13.53 -7.23 0.03
N THR A 149 14.85 -7.26 0.25
CA THR A 149 15.77 -6.11 0.01
C THR A 149 16.60 -6.23 -1.27
N ASP A 150 16.36 -7.26 -2.06
CA ASP A 150 17.05 -7.57 -3.33
C ASP A 150 16.62 -6.67 -4.49
N HIS A 151 15.38 -6.17 -4.46
CA HIS A 151 14.83 -5.27 -5.48
C HIS A 151 14.09 -4.07 -4.84
N PRO A 152 13.78 -3.00 -5.60
CA PRO A 152 12.95 -1.90 -5.11
C PRO A 152 11.58 -2.36 -4.62
N VAL A 153 10.96 -1.62 -3.69
CA VAL A 153 9.62 -1.93 -3.15
C VAL A 153 8.53 -2.02 -4.21
N TYR A 154 8.69 -1.31 -5.34
CA TYR A 154 7.78 -1.36 -6.49
C TYR A 154 7.86 -2.66 -7.29
N ASP A 155 8.88 -3.48 -7.05
CA ASP A 155 9.14 -4.70 -7.81
C ASP A 155 8.50 -5.94 -7.18
N PHE A 156 7.82 -5.75 -6.04
CA PHE A 156 7.12 -6.80 -5.31
C PHE A 156 5.62 -6.61 -5.28
N TYR A 157 4.92 -7.74 -5.23
CA TYR A 157 3.53 -7.87 -4.81
C TYR A 157 3.45 -8.90 -3.70
N TYR A 158 2.33 -8.96 -2.99
CA TYR A 158 2.14 -9.99 -1.97
C TYR A 158 0.88 -10.80 -2.22
N GLU A 159 0.92 -12.06 -1.76
CA GLU A 159 -0.22 -12.97 -1.77
C GLU A 159 -0.58 -13.35 -0.33
N GLN A 160 -1.87 -13.51 -0.04
CA GLN A 160 -2.39 -13.97 1.25
C GLN A 160 -2.15 -15.48 1.47
N LYS A 161 -0.88 -15.90 1.41
CA LYS A 161 -0.44 -17.27 1.68
C LYS A 161 0.41 -17.30 2.94
N ALA A 162 0.09 -18.22 3.85
CA ALA A 162 0.72 -18.30 5.18
C ALA A 162 0.73 -16.90 5.85
N LYS A 163 1.89 -16.36 6.22
CA LYS A 163 2.00 -15.02 6.84
C LYS A 163 1.89 -13.83 5.86
N GLY A 164 1.72 -14.09 4.57
CA GLY A 164 1.76 -13.09 3.50
C GLY A 164 3.07 -13.19 2.75
N GLN A 165 3.03 -13.78 1.55
CA GLN A 165 4.24 -14.08 0.78
C GLN A 165 4.52 -12.97 -0.23
N TRP A 166 5.72 -12.41 -0.17
CA TRP A 166 6.21 -11.45 -1.17
C TRP A 166 6.76 -12.18 -2.40
N ASN A 167 6.31 -11.75 -3.58
CA ASN A 167 6.73 -12.28 -4.86
C ASN A 167 7.15 -11.15 -5.79
N HIS A 168 8.14 -11.42 -6.63
CA HIS A 168 8.59 -10.46 -7.64
C HIS A 168 7.64 -10.51 -8.86
N TRP A 169 7.31 -9.36 -9.47
CA TRP A 169 6.36 -9.29 -10.61
C TRP A 169 6.73 -10.19 -11.79
N ASN A 170 8.03 -10.43 -12.01
CA ASN A 170 8.54 -11.38 -13.02
C ASN A 170 7.93 -12.78 -12.92
N VAL A 171 7.43 -13.22 -11.76
CA VAL A 171 6.74 -14.50 -11.62
C VAL A 171 5.47 -14.53 -12.49
N LEU A 172 4.71 -13.43 -12.53
CA LEU A 172 3.47 -13.30 -13.32
C LEU A 172 3.74 -13.18 -14.84
N LEU A 173 4.97 -12.83 -15.23
CA LEU A 173 5.39 -12.77 -16.63
C LEU A 173 5.80 -14.13 -17.21
N ARG A 174 6.01 -15.14 -16.35
CA ARG A 174 6.40 -16.48 -16.82
C ARG A 174 5.19 -17.19 -17.45
N GLY A 175 5.23 -17.36 -18.77
CA GLY A 175 4.20 -18.09 -19.52
C GLY A 175 3.08 -17.23 -20.11
N THR A 176 3.18 -15.90 -20.04
CA THR A 176 2.26 -15.00 -20.76
C THR A 176 2.71 -14.84 -22.21
N GLU A 177 2.08 -15.59 -23.12
CA GLU A 177 2.22 -15.35 -24.55
C GLU A 177 1.33 -14.17 -25.01
N PRO A 178 1.76 -13.39 -26.02
CA PRO A 178 0.92 -12.32 -26.54
C PRO A 178 -0.38 -12.88 -27.13
N LYS A 179 -1.52 -12.43 -26.62
CA LYS A 179 -2.86 -12.94 -26.97
C LYS A 179 -3.30 -12.65 -28.42
N THR A 180 -2.56 -11.88 -29.19
CA THR A 180 -2.93 -11.46 -30.55
C THR A 180 -1.80 -11.63 -31.55
N THR A 181 -2.15 -12.08 -32.75
CA THR A 181 -1.25 -12.22 -33.91
C THR A 181 -1.13 -10.92 -34.71
N LYS A 182 -1.98 -9.91 -34.46
CA LYS A 182 -1.86 -8.59 -35.11
C LYS A 182 -0.83 -7.74 -34.38
N ILE A 183 0.28 -7.46 -35.04
CA ILE A 183 1.42 -6.70 -34.49
C ILE A 183 0.99 -5.34 -33.89
N ARG A 184 -0.02 -4.66 -34.46
CA ARG A 184 -0.51 -3.37 -33.95
C ARG A 184 -1.28 -3.44 -32.63
N GLU A 185 -1.84 -4.60 -32.30
CA GLU A 185 -2.62 -4.84 -31.08
C GLU A 185 -1.78 -5.62 -30.04
N MET A 186 -0.55 -5.99 -30.38
CA MET A 186 0.33 -6.79 -29.54
C MET A 186 0.93 -5.94 -28.42
N LEU A 187 0.36 -6.07 -27.22
CA LEU A 187 0.99 -5.59 -25.99
C LEU A 187 1.99 -6.65 -25.51
N VAL A 188 3.27 -6.27 -25.45
CA VAL A 188 4.30 -7.14 -24.89
C VAL A 188 4.15 -7.13 -23.37
N PRO A 189 4.00 -8.30 -22.71
CA PRO A 189 3.98 -8.36 -21.26
C PRO A 189 5.30 -7.85 -20.69
N THR A 190 5.25 -6.73 -19.97
CA THR A 190 6.38 -6.17 -19.22
C THR A 190 6.05 -6.11 -17.74
N MET A 191 7.04 -5.88 -16.88
CA MET A 191 6.80 -5.70 -15.44
C MET A 191 5.79 -4.57 -15.17
N ASP A 192 5.88 -3.48 -15.93
CA ASP A 192 4.93 -2.37 -15.81
C ASP A 192 3.53 -2.80 -16.21
N THR A 193 3.38 -3.58 -17.28
CA THR A 193 2.08 -4.16 -17.64
C THR A 193 1.55 -5.05 -16.51
N ALA A 194 2.37 -5.92 -15.91
CA ALA A 194 1.94 -6.78 -14.80
C ALA A 194 1.49 -5.98 -13.57
N ARG A 195 2.28 -4.98 -13.17
CA ARG A 195 1.97 -4.07 -12.05
C ARG A 195 0.64 -3.36 -12.23
N TYR A 196 0.47 -2.71 -13.38
CA TYR A 196 -0.72 -1.93 -13.66
C TYR A 196 -1.94 -2.82 -13.87
N THR A 197 -1.80 -3.96 -14.56
CA THR A 197 -2.89 -4.94 -14.70
C THR A 197 -3.36 -5.43 -13.34
N PHE A 198 -2.44 -5.78 -12.42
CA PHE A 198 -2.83 -6.20 -11.07
C PHE A 198 -3.66 -5.15 -10.32
N ILE A 199 -3.21 -3.89 -10.30
CA ILE A 199 -3.92 -2.82 -9.59
C ILE A 199 -5.25 -2.51 -10.29
N MET A 200 -5.28 -2.50 -11.63
CA MET A 200 -6.51 -2.29 -12.38
C MET A 200 -7.52 -3.40 -12.13
N ASP A 201 -7.10 -4.67 -12.17
CA ASP A 201 -7.97 -5.82 -11.91
C ASP A 201 -8.54 -5.75 -10.49
N LEU A 202 -7.72 -5.33 -9.51
CA LEU A 202 -8.15 -5.10 -8.14
C LEU A 202 -9.23 -4.00 -8.07
N CYS A 203 -9.01 -2.84 -8.67
CA CYS A 203 -9.99 -1.75 -8.71
C CYS A 203 -11.30 -2.17 -9.41
N ILE A 204 -11.21 -2.88 -10.54
CA ILE A 204 -12.36 -3.38 -11.29
C ILE A 204 -13.18 -4.37 -10.44
N HIS A 205 -12.50 -5.32 -9.78
CA HIS A 205 -13.16 -6.33 -8.95
C HIS A 205 -13.95 -5.71 -7.80
N HIS A 206 -13.46 -4.61 -7.23
CA HIS A 206 -14.08 -3.91 -6.09
C HIS A 206 -14.87 -2.64 -6.46
N ASN A 207 -15.05 -2.35 -7.75
CA ASN A 207 -15.74 -1.16 -8.26
C ASN A 207 -15.20 0.16 -7.65
N ARG A 208 -13.88 0.35 -7.68
CA ARG A 208 -13.19 1.55 -7.15
C ARG A 208 -12.52 2.37 -8.24
#